data_AF-A0A3D0RGJ1-F1
#
_entry.id   AF-A0A3D0RGJ1-F1
#
_cell.length_a   1.000
_cell.length_b   1.000
_cell.length_c   1.000
_cell.angle_alpha   90.00
_cell.angle_beta   90.00
_cell.angle_gamma   90.00
#
_symmetry.space_group_name_H-M   'P 1'
#
loop_
_entity.id
_entity.type
_entity.pdbx_description
1 polymer ?
#
loop_
_entity_poly.entity_id
_entity_poly.type
_entity_poly.pdbx_seq_one_letter_code
_entity_poly.pdbx_strand_id
1 'polypeptide(L)'
;VAVKENEALLSLAVKLYHKGDVDRAYNYIRVALDDALFYNARFKNSVIARIQPIIEDTYLQKIHSQQKNLRLYSIVTSLFVIFLIVTLSYLYIQIKAVSRAKKELRVMNDDLIQLNKKLDEANIVKEHYIGYFMNQCSVYINKLHRYHKNVNLNIKTGQMGNLHKFSTDEMVSDINELHTNFDKTFLALYPNFVTEFNSLLRNTEQYDLEKNQLNNELRIFALIKLGITDVKQIAEFLHYSAQTVYNYKSKVKAKALVESDQFEDEVMKIGSIQ
;
A
#
# COMPACT_ATOMS: atom_id res chain seq x y z
N VAL A 1 5.57 -61.76 77.31
CA VAL A 1 4.71 -60.93 76.44
C VAL A 1 5.43 -60.59 75.13
N ALA A 2 6.64 -60.03 75.20
CA ALA A 2 7.48 -59.70 74.03
C ALA A 2 7.68 -60.82 72.99
N VAL A 3 7.79 -62.09 73.42
CA VAL A 3 8.00 -63.24 72.49
C VAL A 3 6.78 -63.54 71.61
N LYS A 4 5.55 -63.28 72.09
CA LYS A 4 4.29 -63.51 71.33
C LYS A 4 3.96 -62.35 70.39
N GLU A 5 4.33 -61.13 70.76
CA GLU A 5 4.10 -59.93 69.95
C GLU A 5 4.96 -59.93 68.68
N ASN A 6 6.23 -60.33 68.78
CA ASN A 6 7.12 -60.47 67.62
C ASN A 6 6.60 -61.47 66.57
N GLU A 7 6.01 -62.60 67.01
CA GLU A 7 5.46 -63.62 66.11
C GLU A 7 4.18 -63.16 65.41
N ALA A 8 3.33 -62.41 66.12
CA ALA A 8 2.17 -61.77 65.53
C ALA A 8 2.57 -60.73 64.48
N LEU A 9 3.61 -59.93 64.72
CA LEU A 9 4.14 -58.94 63.78
C LEU A 9 4.75 -59.59 62.53
N LEU A 10 5.53 -60.66 62.68
CA LEU A 10 6.07 -61.41 61.55
C LEU A 10 4.96 -62.03 60.69
N SER A 11 3.98 -62.69 61.31
CA SER A 11 2.82 -63.27 60.60
C SER A 11 2.01 -62.20 59.88
N LEU A 12 1.84 -61.02 60.50
CA LEU A 12 1.14 -59.89 59.93
C LEU A 12 1.90 -59.29 58.74
N ALA A 13 3.22 -59.11 58.84
CA ALA A 13 4.07 -58.62 57.75
C ALA A 13 3.97 -59.53 56.52
N VAL A 14 4.04 -60.85 56.71
CA VAL A 14 3.89 -61.85 55.64
C VAL A 14 2.50 -61.78 55.01
N LYS A 15 1.43 -61.72 55.82
CA LYS A 15 0.05 -61.61 55.31
C LYS A 15 -0.17 -60.31 54.52
N LEU A 16 0.41 -59.20 54.96
CA LEU A 16 0.28 -57.91 54.28
C LEU A 16 1.07 -57.87 52.97
N TYR A 17 2.25 -58.48 52.93
CA TYR A 17 3.01 -58.66 51.69
C TYR A 17 2.20 -59.42 50.63
N HIS A 18 1.57 -60.54 51.02
CA HIS A 18 0.73 -61.33 50.10
C HIS A 18 -0.54 -60.61 49.67
N LYS A 19 -1.02 -59.65 50.48
CA LYS A 19 -2.13 -58.76 50.12
C LYS A 19 -1.70 -57.55 49.28
N GLY A 20 -0.41 -57.39 48.99
CA GLY A 20 0.14 -56.27 48.20
C GLY A 20 0.38 -54.98 49.00
N ASP A 21 0.17 -55.00 50.32
CA ASP A 21 0.46 -53.85 51.21
C ASP A 21 1.93 -53.87 51.63
N VAL A 22 2.81 -53.58 50.65
CA VAL A 22 4.26 -53.68 50.77
C VAL A 22 4.83 -52.67 51.78
N ASP A 23 4.23 -51.49 51.93
CA ASP A 23 4.72 -50.44 52.83
C ASP A 23 4.57 -50.87 54.30
N ARG A 24 3.39 -51.39 54.65
CA ARG A 24 3.15 -51.90 56.01
C ARG A 24 3.89 -53.20 56.26
N ALA A 25 4.01 -54.07 55.25
CA ALA A 25 4.80 -55.29 55.35
C ALA A 25 6.28 -54.99 55.66
N TYR A 26 6.87 -54.01 54.96
CA TYR A 26 8.26 -53.56 55.19
C TYR A 26 8.46 -52.98 56.60
N ASN A 27 7.53 -52.14 57.07
CA ASN A 27 7.62 -51.58 58.41
C ASN A 27 7.53 -52.66 59.50
N TYR A 28 6.60 -53.60 59.38
CA TYR A 28 6.40 -54.64 60.40
C TYR A 28 7.50 -55.70 60.39
N ILE A 29 8.05 -56.08 59.24
CA ILE A 29 9.19 -57.02 59.19
C ILE A 29 10.45 -56.40 59.82
N ARG A 30 10.66 -55.08 59.65
CA ARG A 30 11.77 -54.35 60.24
C ARG A 30 11.67 -54.29 61.77
N VAL A 31 10.49 -53.96 62.30
CA VAL A 31 10.25 -53.98 63.76
C VAL A 31 10.42 -55.39 64.33
N ALA A 32 9.90 -56.41 63.65
CA ALA A 32 10.05 -57.80 64.07
C ALA A 32 11.51 -58.28 64.06
N LEU A 33 12.34 -57.80 63.12
CA LEU A 33 13.77 -58.06 63.07
C LEU A 33 14.50 -57.40 64.25
N ASP A 34 14.25 -56.11 64.49
CA ASP A 34 14.91 -55.34 65.55
C ASP A 34 14.65 -55.98 66.93
N ASP A 35 13.40 -56.40 67.18
CA ASP A 35 13.03 -57.14 68.39
C ASP A 35 13.73 -58.52 68.47
N ALA A 36 13.84 -59.26 67.36
CA ALA A 36 14.45 -60.58 67.35
C ALA A 36 15.97 -60.54 67.59
N LEU A 37 16.63 -59.49 67.10
CA LEU A 37 18.04 -59.20 67.36
C LEU A 37 18.26 -58.79 68.82
N PHE A 38 17.39 -57.94 69.37
CA PHE A 38 17.49 -57.48 70.76
C PHE A 38 17.36 -58.62 71.78
N TYR A 39 16.45 -59.56 71.56
CA TYR A 39 16.23 -60.71 72.46
C TYR A 39 17.03 -61.98 72.09
N ASN A 40 17.98 -61.89 71.14
CA ASN A 40 18.89 -62.97 70.71
C ASN A 40 18.19 -64.31 70.31
N ALA A 41 17.07 -64.21 69.59
CA ALA A 41 16.20 -65.35 69.27
C ALA A 41 16.63 -66.10 67.99
N ARG A 42 17.56 -67.05 68.12
CA ARG A 42 18.21 -67.78 67.00
C ARG A 42 17.28 -68.38 65.93
N PHE A 43 16.18 -69.05 66.30
CA PHE A 43 15.27 -69.69 65.32
C PHE A 43 14.48 -68.66 64.50
N LYS A 44 14.10 -67.53 65.12
CA LYS A 44 13.30 -66.47 64.50
C LYS A 44 14.13 -65.65 63.51
N ASN A 45 15.42 -65.48 63.79
CA ASN A 45 16.37 -64.87 62.88
C ASN A 45 16.47 -65.61 61.53
N SER A 46 16.29 -66.94 61.49
CA SER A 46 16.36 -67.70 60.22
C SER A 46 15.16 -67.45 59.29
N VAL A 47 13.96 -67.28 59.84
CA VAL A 47 12.74 -67.04 59.04
C VAL A 47 12.71 -65.58 58.57
N ILE A 48 13.04 -64.65 59.46
CA ILE A 48 13.13 -63.23 59.13
C ILE A 48 14.23 -62.99 58.08
N ALA A 49 15.41 -63.62 58.22
CA ALA A 49 16.50 -63.49 57.25
C ALA A 49 16.16 -63.97 55.83
N ARG A 50 15.16 -64.86 55.68
CA ARG A 50 14.71 -65.33 54.36
C ARG A 50 13.65 -64.40 53.74
N ILE A 51 12.76 -63.85 54.54
CA ILE A 51 11.58 -63.11 54.07
C ILE A 51 11.86 -61.61 53.93
N GLN A 52 12.61 -61.03 54.86
CA GLN A 52 12.96 -59.61 54.85
C GLN A 52 13.56 -59.14 53.51
N PRO A 53 14.59 -59.79 52.91
CA PRO A 53 15.18 -59.29 51.67
C PRO A 53 14.17 -59.26 50.51
N ILE A 54 13.15 -60.14 50.52
CA ILE A 54 12.10 -60.17 49.49
C ILE A 54 11.14 -58.98 49.63
N ILE A 55 10.70 -58.69 50.86
CA ILE A 55 9.82 -57.54 51.15
C ILE A 55 10.56 -56.23 50.91
N GLU A 56 11.83 -56.15 51.31
CA GLU A 56 12.69 -54.99 51.11
C GLU A 56 12.97 -54.71 49.62
N ASP A 57 13.33 -55.73 48.83
CA ASP A 57 13.51 -55.58 47.38
C ASP A 57 12.21 -55.12 46.69
N THR A 58 11.06 -55.70 47.05
CA THR A 58 9.75 -55.28 46.49
C THR A 58 9.40 -53.83 46.86
N TYR A 59 9.72 -53.42 48.09
CA TYR A 59 9.53 -52.05 48.56
C TYR A 59 10.44 -51.06 47.80
N LEU A 60 11.72 -51.41 47.62
CA LEU A 60 12.68 -50.61 46.87
C LEU A 60 12.29 -50.50 45.39
N GLN A 61 11.83 -51.59 44.76
CA GLN A 61 11.32 -51.57 43.39
C GLN A 61 10.11 -50.64 43.23
N LYS A 62 9.17 -50.64 44.20
CA LYS A 62 8.03 -49.71 44.23
C LYS A 62 8.49 -48.26 44.29
N ILE A 63 9.44 -47.94 45.18
CA ILE A 63 10.02 -46.58 45.29
C ILE A 63 10.70 -46.17 43.98
N HIS A 64 11.53 -47.04 43.39
CA HIS A 64 12.19 -46.75 42.12
C HIS A 64 11.20 -46.54 40.97
N SER A 65 10.12 -47.31 40.91
CA SER A 65 9.05 -47.13 39.92
C SER A 65 8.34 -45.78 40.10
N GLN A 66 8.00 -45.42 41.35
CA GLN A 66 7.41 -44.12 41.66
C GLN A 66 8.34 -42.96 41.30
N GLN A 67 9.63 -43.06 41.63
CA GLN A 67 10.63 -42.06 41.24
C GLN A 67 10.76 -41.93 39.72
N LYS A 68 10.75 -43.05 38.98
CA LYS A 68 10.77 -43.04 37.51
C LYS A 68 9.52 -42.37 36.93
N ASN A 69 8.34 -42.67 37.45
CA ASN A 69 7.09 -42.06 37.00
C ASN A 69 7.05 -40.55 37.30
N LEU A 70 7.46 -40.12 38.50
CA LEU A 70 7.55 -38.70 38.84
C LEU A 70 8.55 -37.96 37.94
N ARG A 71 9.71 -38.59 37.66
CA ARG A 71 10.70 -38.03 36.73
C ARG A 71 10.13 -37.94 35.31
N LEU A 72 9.41 -38.94 34.84
CA LEU A 72 8.75 -38.93 33.54
C LEU A 72 7.72 -37.81 33.44
N TYR A 73 6.83 -37.67 34.43
CA TYR A 73 5.85 -36.59 34.46
C TYR A 73 6.52 -35.21 34.49
N SER A 74 7.59 -35.04 35.29
CA SER A 74 8.35 -33.78 35.32
C SER A 74 8.96 -33.43 33.96
N ILE A 75 9.50 -34.42 33.23
CA ILE A 75 10.04 -34.23 31.87
C ILE A 75 8.93 -33.83 30.91
N VAL A 76 7.80 -34.56 30.91
CA VAL A 76 6.66 -34.29 30.01
C VAL A 76 6.08 -32.90 30.26
N THR A 77 5.85 -32.52 31.52
CA THR A 77 5.34 -31.18 31.85
C THR A 77 6.33 -30.09 31.44
N SER A 78 7.63 -30.30 31.63
CA SER A 78 8.65 -29.34 31.19
C SER A 78 8.66 -29.16 29.67
N LEU A 79 8.50 -30.26 28.90
CA LEU A 79 8.36 -30.20 27.44
C LEU A 79 7.12 -29.42 27.02
N PHE A 80 5.98 -29.62 27.69
CA PHE A 80 4.76 -28.85 27.42
C PHE A 80 4.94 -27.36 27.69
N VAL A 81 5.63 -26.99 28.77
CA VAL A 81 5.94 -25.58 29.08
C VAL A 81 6.81 -24.97 27.98
N ILE A 82 7.86 -25.67 27.54
CA ILE A 82 8.73 -25.21 26.45
C ILE A 82 7.92 -25.03 25.16
N PHE A 83 7.07 -26.01 24.81
CA PHE A 83 6.21 -25.93 23.64
C PHE A 83 5.29 -24.70 23.70
N LEU A 84 4.68 -24.44 24.86
CA LEU A 84 3.80 -23.28 25.07
C LEU A 84 4.56 -21.95 24.95
N ILE A 85 5.80 -21.87 25.45
CA ILE A 85 6.65 -20.69 25.27
C ILE A 85 6.95 -20.46 23.79
N VAL A 86 7.30 -21.52 23.05
CA VAL A 86 7.57 -21.42 21.61
C VAL A 86 6.33 -20.94 20.85
N THR A 87 5.14 -21.50 21.11
CA THR A 87 3.92 -21.08 20.43
C THR A 87 3.55 -19.63 20.75
N LEU A 88 3.65 -19.20 22.02
CA LEU A 88 3.43 -17.80 22.40
C LEU A 88 4.42 -16.86 21.72
N SER A 89 5.70 -17.24 21.64
CA SER A 89 6.73 -16.44 20.98
C SER A 89 6.43 -16.28 19.47
N TYR A 90 5.99 -17.36 18.82
CA TYR A 90 5.59 -17.34 17.42
C TYR A 90 4.37 -16.44 17.18
N LEU A 91 3.34 -16.56 18.01
CA LEU A 91 2.15 -15.70 17.95
C LEU A 91 2.49 -14.22 18.11
N TYR A 92 3.38 -13.89 19.05
CA TYR A 92 3.83 -12.51 19.25
C TYR A 92 4.51 -11.93 18.00
N ILE A 93 5.41 -12.69 17.39
CA ILE A 93 6.09 -12.30 16.14
C ILE A 93 5.07 -12.13 15.01
N GLN A 94 4.15 -13.08 14.85
CA GLN A 94 3.12 -13.06 13.81
C GLN A 94 2.19 -11.85 13.95
N ILE A 95 1.74 -11.53 15.16
CA ILE A 95 0.89 -10.35 15.43
C ILE A 95 1.63 -9.06 15.04
N LYS A 96 2.92 -8.95 15.39
CA LYS A 96 3.73 -7.79 15.02
C LYS A 96 3.91 -7.67 13.51
N ALA A 97 4.12 -8.78 12.80
CA ALA A 97 4.21 -8.81 11.34
C ALA A 97 2.90 -8.38 10.68
N VAL A 98 1.76 -8.94 11.12
CA VAL A 98 0.43 -8.57 10.61
C VAL A 98 0.10 -7.11 10.88
N SER A 99 0.47 -6.58 12.05
CA SER A 99 0.27 -5.16 12.39
C SER A 99 1.04 -4.23 11.45
N ARG A 100 2.29 -4.56 11.11
CA ARG A 100 3.09 -3.81 10.14
C ARG A 100 2.47 -3.84 8.75
N ALA A 101 2.12 -5.04 8.26
CA ALA A 101 1.50 -5.20 6.95
C ALA A 101 0.16 -4.45 6.84
N LYS A 102 -0.66 -4.46 7.90
CA LYS A 102 -1.91 -3.67 7.96
C LYS A 102 -1.65 -2.17 7.90
N LYS A 103 -0.59 -1.68 8.55
CA LYS A 103 -0.22 -0.26 8.52
C LYS A 103 0.20 0.16 7.12
N GLU A 104 1.04 -0.63 6.45
CA GLU A 104 1.46 -0.39 5.07
C GLU A 104 0.27 -0.43 4.11
N LEU A 105 -0.61 -1.43 4.24
CA LEU A 105 -1.87 -1.50 3.46
C LEU A 105 -2.75 -0.28 3.66
N ARG A 106 -2.85 0.24 4.89
CA ARG A 106 -3.63 1.44 5.17
C ARG A 106 -3.04 2.67 4.50
N VAL A 107 -1.73 2.86 4.59
CA VAL A 107 -1.05 3.98 3.91
C VAL A 107 -1.25 3.90 2.41
N MET A 108 -1.01 2.74 1.79
CA MET A 108 -1.23 2.55 0.35
C MET A 108 -2.69 2.79 -0.05
N ASN A 109 -3.65 2.36 0.78
CA ASN A 109 -5.07 2.60 0.52
C ASN A 109 -5.43 4.08 0.63
N ASP A 110 -4.89 4.79 1.61
CA ASP A 110 -5.10 6.23 1.77
C ASP A 110 -4.47 7.00 0.58
N ASP A 111 -3.29 6.59 0.11
CA ASP A 111 -2.65 7.15 -1.09
C ASP A 111 -3.48 6.87 -2.36
N LEU A 112 -4.02 5.66 -2.51
CA LEU A 112 -4.92 5.29 -3.61
C LEU A 112 -6.21 6.13 -3.60
N ILE A 113 -6.81 6.37 -2.43
CA ILE A 113 -8.00 7.22 -2.31
C ILE A 113 -7.66 8.66 -2.71
N GLN A 114 -6.52 9.18 -2.28
CA GLN A 114 -6.09 10.54 -2.67
C GLN A 114 -5.82 10.65 -4.18
N LEU A 115 -5.14 9.67 -4.77
CA LEU A 115 -4.89 9.62 -6.21
C LEU A 115 -6.20 9.52 -6.99
N ASN A 116 -7.13 8.67 -6.55
CA ASN A 116 -8.43 8.53 -7.20
C ASN A 116 -9.24 9.84 -7.11
N LYS A 117 -9.19 10.54 -5.97
CA LYS A 117 -9.83 11.86 -5.83
C LYS A 117 -9.23 12.89 -6.78
N LYS A 118 -7.89 12.96 -6.88
CA LYS A 118 -7.22 13.86 -7.84
C LYS A 118 -7.59 13.52 -9.29
N LEU A 119 -7.71 12.23 -9.61
CA LEU A 119 -8.11 11.78 -10.94
C LEU A 119 -9.56 12.16 -11.25
N ASP A 120 -10.46 12.03 -10.28
CA ASP A 120 -11.87 12.43 -10.39
C ASP A 120 -11.99 13.96 -10.58
N GLU A 121 -11.26 14.74 -9.80
CA GLU A 121 -11.15 16.20 -9.98
C GLU A 121 -10.65 16.55 -11.40
N ALA A 122 -9.63 15.86 -11.90
CA ALA A 122 -9.13 16.05 -13.27
C ALA A 122 -10.17 15.64 -14.34
N ASN A 123 -10.97 14.60 -14.09
CA ASN A 123 -12.04 14.18 -14.99
C ASN A 123 -13.17 15.21 -15.03
N ILE A 124 -13.61 15.73 -13.89
CA ILE A 124 -14.62 16.80 -13.81
C ILE A 124 -14.18 18.01 -14.63
N VAL A 125 -12.92 18.42 -14.50
CA VAL A 125 -12.35 19.51 -15.30
C VAL A 125 -12.42 19.17 -16.79
N LYS A 126 -11.97 17.99 -17.21
CA LYS A 126 -12.05 17.55 -18.62
C LYS A 126 -13.48 17.55 -19.16
N GLU A 127 -14.45 17.03 -18.40
CA GLU A 127 -15.86 17.00 -18.79
C GLU A 127 -16.43 18.41 -18.97
N HIS A 128 -16.12 19.34 -18.06
CA HIS A 128 -16.50 20.74 -18.20
C HIS A 128 -15.97 21.35 -19.50
N TYR A 129 -14.71 21.07 -19.86
CA TYR A 129 -14.12 21.56 -21.09
C TYR A 129 -14.67 20.90 -22.35
N ILE A 130 -15.01 19.62 -22.31
CA ILE A 130 -15.73 18.95 -23.40
C ILE A 130 -17.08 19.63 -23.62
N GLY A 131 -17.84 19.89 -22.55
CA GLY A 131 -19.11 20.62 -22.62
C GLY A 131 -18.94 22.03 -23.19
N TYR A 132 -17.92 22.76 -22.74
CA TYR A 132 -17.57 24.08 -23.26
C TYR A 132 -17.22 24.02 -24.75
N PHE A 133 -16.39 23.06 -25.19
CA PHE A 133 -16.01 22.88 -26.58
C PHE A 133 -17.22 22.59 -27.47
N MET A 134 -18.10 21.67 -27.06
CA MET A 134 -19.34 21.38 -27.79
C MET A 134 -20.23 22.62 -27.92
N ASN A 135 -20.30 23.47 -26.88
CA ASN A 135 -21.01 24.74 -26.96
C ASN A 135 -20.36 25.70 -27.97
N GLN A 136 -19.03 25.80 -28.01
CA GLN A 136 -18.33 26.60 -29.03
C GLN A 136 -18.60 26.08 -30.45
N CYS A 137 -18.59 24.76 -30.67
CA CYS A 137 -18.99 24.18 -31.96
C CYS A 137 -20.43 24.59 -32.34
N SER A 138 -21.37 24.60 -31.39
CA SER A 138 -22.74 25.07 -31.63
C SER A 138 -22.79 26.55 -32.02
N VAL A 139 -22.03 27.42 -31.33
CA VAL A 139 -21.92 28.84 -31.67
C VAL A 139 -21.39 29.03 -33.09
N TYR A 140 -20.33 28.32 -33.47
CA TYR A 140 -19.76 28.38 -34.82
C TYR A 140 -20.72 27.82 -35.90
N ILE A 141 -21.41 26.72 -35.64
CA ILE A 141 -22.45 26.20 -36.56
C ILE A 141 -23.55 27.25 -36.78
N ASN A 142 -23.98 27.92 -35.71
CA ASN A 142 -24.98 28.99 -35.80
C ASN A 142 -24.47 30.21 -36.57
N LYS A 143 -23.18 30.59 -36.41
CA LYS A 143 -22.54 31.64 -37.22
C LYS A 143 -22.53 31.26 -38.69
N LEU A 144 -22.07 30.05 -39.02
CA LEU A 144 -22.03 29.55 -40.39
C LEU A 144 -23.43 29.53 -41.02
N HIS A 145 -24.45 29.10 -40.26
CA HIS A 145 -25.84 29.15 -40.72
C HIS A 145 -26.32 30.58 -41.01
N ARG A 146 -25.98 31.56 -40.16
CA ARG A 146 -26.27 32.98 -40.42
C ARG A 146 -25.56 33.48 -41.68
N TYR A 147 -24.29 33.13 -41.84
CA TYR A 147 -23.50 33.45 -43.03
C TYR A 147 -24.17 32.90 -44.30
N HIS A 148 -24.52 31.61 -44.34
CA HIS A 148 -25.24 31.01 -45.48
C HIS A 148 -26.57 31.71 -45.79
N LYS A 149 -27.35 32.07 -44.76
CA LYS A 149 -28.61 32.78 -44.92
C LYS A 149 -28.39 34.17 -45.53
N ASN A 150 -27.38 34.90 -45.07
CA ASN A 150 -27.03 36.24 -45.57
C ASN A 150 -26.53 36.18 -47.01
N VAL A 151 -25.66 35.22 -47.34
CA VAL A 151 -25.18 34.99 -48.71
C VAL A 151 -26.36 34.72 -49.64
N ASN A 152 -27.24 33.78 -49.28
CA ASN A 152 -28.43 33.45 -50.08
C ASN A 152 -29.37 34.65 -50.27
N LEU A 153 -29.54 35.49 -49.24
CA LEU A 153 -30.36 36.69 -49.34
C LEU A 153 -29.74 37.70 -50.33
N ASN A 154 -28.44 38.00 -50.20
CA ASN A 154 -27.77 38.96 -51.08
C ASN A 154 -27.72 38.49 -52.54
N ILE A 155 -27.57 37.19 -52.79
CA ILE A 155 -27.68 36.62 -54.14
C ILE A 155 -29.10 36.83 -54.69
N LYS A 156 -30.14 36.52 -53.90
CA LYS A 156 -31.54 36.70 -54.32
C LYS A 156 -31.92 38.16 -54.59
N THR A 157 -31.35 39.11 -53.84
CA THR A 157 -31.64 40.54 -53.98
C THR A 157 -30.72 41.26 -54.97
N GLY A 158 -29.76 40.56 -55.58
CA GLY A 158 -28.80 41.13 -56.53
C GLY A 158 -27.74 42.05 -55.89
N GLN A 159 -27.61 42.05 -54.56
CA GLN A 159 -26.71 42.93 -53.80
C GLN A 159 -25.27 42.39 -53.73
N MET A 160 -24.66 42.09 -54.88
CA MET A 160 -23.39 41.36 -54.94
C MET A 160 -22.21 42.11 -54.31
N GLY A 161 -22.21 43.45 -54.34
CA GLY A 161 -21.17 44.28 -53.73
C GLY A 161 -21.08 44.17 -52.20
N ASN A 162 -22.17 43.76 -51.54
CA ASN A 162 -22.21 43.62 -50.08
C ASN A 162 -21.53 42.33 -49.59
N LEU A 163 -21.39 41.30 -50.43
CA LEU A 163 -20.75 40.04 -50.03
C LEU A 163 -19.26 40.21 -49.71
N HIS A 164 -18.55 41.03 -50.50
CA HIS A 164 -17.10 41.13 -50.38
C HIS A 164 -16.67 41.88 -49.10
N LYS A 165 -17.39 42.94 -48.70
CA LYS A 165 -17.11 43.64 -47.44
C LYS A 165 -17.49 42.82 -46.22
N PHE A 166 -18.67 42.19 -46.27
CA PHE A 166 -19.16 41.34 -45.19
C PHE A 166 -18.20 40.17 -44.89
N SER A 167 -17.66 39.54 -45.93
CA SER A 167 -16.76 38.39 -45.78
C SER A 167 -15.41 38.71 -45.13
N THR A 168 -14.83 39.89 -45.38
CA THR A 168 -13.49 40.22 -44.84
C THR A 168 -13.55 40.64 -43.38
N ASP A 169 -14.49 41.52 -43.01
CA ASP A 169 -14.60 42.02 -41.63
C ASP A 169 -15.06 40.92 -40.66
N GLU A 170 -15.98 40.05 -41.09
CA GLU A 170 -16.47 38.92 -40.28
C GLU A 170 -15.35 37.89 -40.04
N MET A 171 -14.50 37.63 -41.04
CA MET A 171 -13.37 36.70 -40.91
C MET A 171 -12.31 37.20 -39.92
N VAL A 172 -11.97 38.49 -39.93
CA VAL A 172 -11.03 39.06 -38.95
C VAL A 172 -11.62 38.96 -37.53
N SER A 173 -12.91 39.24 -37.37
CA SER A 173 -13.59 39.10 -36.08
C SER A 173 -13.58 37.65 -35.58
N ASP A 174 -13.86 36.68 -36.45
CA ASP A 174 -13.91 35.27 -36.09
C ASP A 174 -12.53 34.71 -35.71
N ILE A 175 -11.45 35.16 -36.36
CA ILE A 175 -10.07 34.80 -35.98
C ILE A 175 -9.71 35.37 -34.61
N ASN A 176 -10.08 36.63 -34.33
CA ASN A 176 -9.83 37.24 -33.02
C ASN A 176 -10.61 36.53 -31.90
N GLU A 177 -11.85 36.13 -32.17
CA GLU A 177 -12.65 35.35 -31.25
C GLU A 177 -12.05 33.95 -31.01
N LEU A 178 -11.58 33.28 -32.07
CA LEU A 178 -10.88 32.00 -31.97
C LEU A 178 -9.67 32.12 -31.04
N HIS A 179 -8.80 33.12 -31.26
CA HIS A 179 -7.63 33.34 -30.42
C HIS A 179 -8.01 33.65 -28.97
N THR A 180 -9.03 34.49 -28.75
CA THR A 180 -9.48 34.83 -27.40
C THR A 180 -10.04 33.62 -26.65
N ASN A 181 -10.84 32.80 -27.34
CA ASN A 181 -11.37 31.56 -26.78
C ASN A 181 -10.23 30.58 -26.49
N PHE A 182 -9.30 30.40 -27.43
CA PHE A 182 -8.12 29.56 -27.24
C PHE A 182 -7.32 29.97 -26.00
N ASP A 183 -6.92 31.24 -25.89
CA ASP A 183 -6.14 31.75 -24.77
C ASP A 183 -6.84 31.49 -23.43
N LYS A 184 -8.14 31.80 -23.36
CA LYS A 184 -8.96 31.62 -22.15
C LYS A 184 -9.07 30.14 -21.77
N THR A 185 -9.38 29.27 -22.72
CA THR A 185 -9.53 27.83 -22.49
C THR A 185 -8.20 27.21 -22.10
N PHE A 186 -7.12 27.59 -22.79
CA PHE A 186 -5.78 27.06 -22.53
C PHE A 186 -5.25 27.47 -21.16
N LEU A 187 -5.34 28.76 -20.80
CA LEU A 187 -4.89 29.23 -19.47
C LEU A 187 -5.72 28.66 -18.33
N ALA A 188 -6.99 28.36 -18.56
CA ALA A 188 -7.83 27.74 -17.55
C ALA A 188 -7.59 26.21 -17.43
N LEU A 189 -7.03 25.57 -18.46
CA LEU A 189 -6.54 24.18 -18.41
C LEU A 189 -5.12 24.08 -17.81
N TYR A 190 -4.27 25.05 -18.11
CA TYR A 190 -2.87 25.12 -17.69
C TYR A 190 -2.56 26.45 -16.99
N PRO A 191 -3.07 26.68 -15.77
CA PRO A 191 -2.96 27.97 -15.09
C PRO A 191 -1.53 28.42 -14.80
N ASN A 192 -0.61 27.45 -14.63
CA ASN A 192 0.80 27.72 -14.37
C ASN A 192 1.66 27.75 -15.64
N PHE A 193 1.08 27.58 -16.83
CA PHE A 193 1.83 27.44 -18.08
C PHE A 193 2.85 28.54 -18.28
N VAL A 194 2.45 29.81 -18.14
CA VAL A 194 3.34 30.95 -18.42
C VAL A 194 4.48 31.01 -17.42
N THR A 195 4.20 30.73 -16.15
CA THR A 195 5.21 30.69 -15.09
C THR A 195 6.23 29.58 -15.34
N GLU A 196 5.77 28.37 -15.64
CA GLU A 196 6.62 27.23 -15.97
C GLU A 196 7.40 27.47 -17.27
N PHE A 197 6.76 28.05 -18.28
CA PHE A 197 7.40 28.42 -19.54
C PHE A 197 8.50 29.45 -19.35
N ASN A 198 8.24 30.49 -18.54
CA ASN A 198 9.21 31.52 -18.21
C ASN A 198 10.42 30.97 -17.44
N SER A 199 10.27 29.86 -16.70
CA SER A 199 11.39 29.20 -16.03
C SER A 199 12.38 28.56 -17.01
N LEU A 200 11.98 28.30 -18.25
CA LEU A 200 12.82 27.78 -19.33
C LEU A 200 13.57 28.89 -20.09
N LEU A 201 13.28 30.16 -19.78
CA LEU A 201 13.82 31.34 -20.45
C LEU A 201 14.80 32.08 -19.55
N ARG A 202 15.68 32.89 -20.15
CA ARG A 202 16.54 33.81 -19.40
C ARG A 202 15.68 34.82 -18.63
N ASN A 203 16.09 35.16 -17.41
CA ASN A 203 15.35 36.09 -16.52
C ASN A 203 15.02 37.46 -17.15
N THR A 204 15.82 37.93 -18.12
CA THR A 204 15.61 39.22 -18.81
C THR A 204 14.65 39.14 -20.00
N GLU A 205 14.24 37.94 -20.40
CA GLU A 205 13.51 37.66 -21.65
C GLU A 205 12.17 36.94 -21.40
N GLN A 206 11.67 37.00 -20.15
CA GLN A 206 10.41 36.40 -19.74
C GLN A 206 9.20 37.17 -20.30
N TYR A 207 8.08 36.47 -20.46
CA TYR A 207 6.83 37.06 -20.94
C TYR A 207 5.89 37.40 -19.80
N ASP A 208 5.31 38.59 -19.86
CA ASP A 208 4.17 38.98 -19.05
C ASP A 208 2.88 38.91 -19.87
N LEU A 209 1.79 38.50 -19.22
CA LEU A 209 0.48 38.49 -19.86
C LEU A 209 -0.16 39.88 -19.80
N GLU A 210 -0.49 40.42 -20.96
CA GLU A 210 -1.38 41.57 -21.05
C GLU A 210 -2.83 41.07 -20.98
N LYS A 211 -3.61 41.57 -20.00
CA LYS A 211 -5.05 41.26 -19.86
C LYS A 211 -5.39 39.76 -19.82
N ASN A 212 -4.50 38.92 -19.30
CA ASN A 212 -4.64 37.45 -19.29
C ASN A 212 -4.81 36.84 -20.70
N GLN A 213 -4.15 37.40 -21.71
CA GLN A 213 -4.14 36.86 -23.08
C GLN A 213 -2.73 36.43 -23.47
N LEU A 214 -2.65 35.32 -24.21
CA LEU A 214 -1.38 34.84 -24.74
C LEU A 214 -1.00 35.73 -25.92
N ASN A 215 0.28 36.12 -25.98
CA ASN A 215 0.81 36.73 -27.19
C ASN A 215 1.03 35.66 -28.28
N ASN A 216 1.33 36.09 -29.50
CA ASN A 216 1.46 35.20 -30.66
C ASN A 216 2.55 34.13 -30.48
N GLU A 217 3.64 34.48 -29.79
CA GLU A 217 4.74 33.57 -29.49
C GLU A 217 4.28 32.48 -28.50
N LEU A 218 3.63 32.88 -27.40
CA LEU A 218 3.08 31.95 -26.41
C LEU A 218 1.99 31.05 -27.00
N ARG A 219 1.15 31.53 -27.92
CA ARG A 219 0.14 30.70 -28.59
C ARG A 219 0.75 29.54 -29.36
N ILE A 220 1.88 29.76 -30.04
CA ILE A 220 2.60 28.69 -30.75
C ILE A 220 3.07 27.62 -29.77
N PHE A 221 3.66 28.01 -28.65
CA PHE A 221 4.15 27.06 -27.65
C PHE A 221 3.03 26.39 -26.85
N ALA A 222 1.89 27.08 -26.66
CA ALA A 222 0.68 26.47 -26.13
C ALA A 222 0.15 25.36 -27.04
N LEU A 223 0.16 25.55 -28.37
CA LEU A 223 -0.21 24.50 -29.34
C LEU A 223 0.77 23.32 -29.31
N ILE A 224 2.07 23.58 -29.20
CA ILE A 224 3.09 22.53 -29.02
C ILE A 224 2.84 21.76 -27.72
N LYS A 225 2.51 22.44 -26.62
CA LYS A 225 2.14 21.80 -25.35
C LYS A 225 0.90 20.90 -25.46
N LEU A 226 -0.05 21.26 -26.33
CA LEU A 226 -1.22 20.42 -26.65
C LEU A 226 -0.89 19.25 -27.60
N GLY A 227 0.36 19.11 -28.04
CA GLY A 227 0.84 18.05 -28.93
C GLY A 227 0.79 18.40 -30.43
N ILE A 228 0.41 19.63 -30.79
CA ILE A 228 0.42 20.10 -32.17
C ILE A 228 1.82 20.65 -32.48
N THR A 229 2.68 19.80 -33.04
CA THR A 229 4.07 20.14 -33.35
C THR A 229 4.30 20.53 -34.81
N ASP A 230 3.43 20.07 -35.70
CA ASP A 230 3.54 20.33 -37.13
C ASP A 230 3.34 21.83 -37.41
N VAL A 231 4.37 22.44 -38.01
CA VAL A 231 4.38 23.88 -38.29
C VAL A 231 3.22 24.28 -39.21
N LYS A 232 2.80 23.39 -40.11
CA LYS A 232 1.65 23.66 -41.01
C LYS A 232 0.34 23.72 -40.23
N GLN A 233 0.09 22.76 -39.35
CA GLN A 233 -1.09 22.77 -38.47
C GLN A 233 -1.13 24.00 -37.56
N ILE A 234 0.01 24.38 -36.97
CA ILE A 234 0.11 25.60 -36.15
C ILE A 234 -0.21 26.85 -36.99
N ALA A 235 0.34 26.93 -38.20
CA ALA A 235 0.12 28.05 -39.11
C ALA A 235 -1.35 28.14 -39.55
N GLU A 236 -1.98 27.01 -39.85
CA GLU A 236 -3.40 26.93 -40.19
C GLU A 236 -4.29 27.38 -39.03
N PHE A 237 -4.03 26.87 -37.81
CA PHE A 237 -4.80 27.25 -36.62
C PHE A 237 -4.70 28.74 -36.29
N LEU A 238 -3.49 29.32 -36.36
CA LEU A 238 -3.25 30.72 -36.03
C LEU A 238 -3.52 31.68 -37.20
N HIS A 239 -3.94 31.16 -38.36
CA HIS A 239 -4.07 31.91 -39.61
C HIS A 239 -2.80 32.70 -39.97
N TYR A 240 -1.63 32.08 -39.79
CA TYR A 240 -0.32 32.62 -40.13
C TYR A 240 0.31 31.88 -41.31
N SER A 241 1.39 32.45 -41.86
CA SER A 241 2.25 31.71 -42.78
C SER A 241 3.14 30.75 -42.00
N ALA A 242 3.53 29.62 -42.61
CA ALA A 242 4.51 28.70 -42.02
C ALA A 242 5.81 29.43 -41.66
N GLN A 243 6.24 30.40 -42.48
CA GLN A 243 7.43 31.21 -42.21
C GLN A 243 7.28 32.04 -40.94
N THR A 244 6.12 32.64 -40.71
CA THR A 244 5.83 33.41 -39.49
C THR A 244 5.98 32.52 -38.25
N VAL A 245 5.46 31.30 -38.30
CA VAL A 245 5.60 30.33 -37.21
C VAL A 245 7.06 29.95 -36.98
N TYR A 246 7.84 29.67 -38.05
CA TYR A 246 9.28 29.42 -37.93
C TYR A 246 10.03 30.57 -37.27
N ASN A 247 9.73 31.81 -37.68
CA ASN A 247 10.37 33.01 -37.14
C ASN A 247 10.10 33.17 -35.64
N TYR A 248 8.83 33.01 -35.22
CA TYR A 248 8.48 33.06 -33.81
C TYR A 248 9.14 31.93 -33.01
N LYS A 249 9.11 30.68 -33.49
CA LYS A 249 9.78 29.55 -32.82
C LYS A 249 11.27 29.82 -32.63
N SER A 250 11.96 30.23 -33.70
CA SER A 250 13.39 30.54 -33.66
C SER A 250 13.72 31.66 -32.68
N LYS A 251 12.92 32.74 -32.71
CA LYS A 251 13.08 33.89 -31.80
C LYS A 251 12.96 33.48 -30.33
N VAL A 252 11.98 32.64 -29.99
CA VAL A 252 11.81 32.19 -28.59
C VAL A 252 12.88 31.19 -28.18
N LYS A 253 13.25 30.25 -29.05
CA LYS A 253 14.36 29.32 -28.78
C LYS A 253 15.67 30.03 -28.50
N ALA A 254 15.93 31.15 -29.19
CA ALA A 254 17.10 31.98 -28.93
C ALA A 254 17.12 32.55 -27.49
N LYS A 255 15.96 32.70 -26.83
CA LYS A 255 15.82 33.19 -25.45
C LYS A 255 15.89 32.08 -24.39
N ALA A 256 15.88 30.81 -24.81
CA ALA A 256 15.87 29.67 -23.90
C ALA A 256 17.19 29.53 -23.10
N LEU A 257 17.09 28.92 -21.92
CA LEU A 257 18.23 28.45 -21.12
C LEU A 257 18.72 27.07 -21.57
N VAL A 258 17.82 26.28 -22.15
CA VAL A 258 18.05 24.90 -22.61
C VAL A 258 18.42 24.90 -24.09
N GLU A 259 19.11 23.85 -24.56
CA GLU A 259 19.44 23.71 -25.98
C GLU A 259 18.20 23.73 -26.87
N SER A 260 18.34 24.33 -28.06
CA SER A 260 17.25 24.56 -29.03
C SER A 260 16.47 23.29 -29.39
N ASP A 261 17.14 22.14 -29.38
CA ASP A 261 16.57 20.86 -29.78
C ASP A 261 15.75 20.22 -28.65
N GLN A 262 16.02 20.55 -27.38
CA GLN A 262 15.29 20.04 -26.22
C GLN A 262 14.18 20.99 -25.73
N PHE A 263 14.22 22.26 -26.14
CA PHE A 263 13.29 23.26 -25.64
C PHE A 263 11.81 22.90 -25.88
N GLU A 264 11.46 22.40 -27.07
CA GLU A 264 10.08 22.02 -27.38
C GLU A 264 9.61 20.82 -26.54
N ASP A 265 10.50 19.86 -26.29
CA ASP A 265 10.21 18.69 -25.45
C ASP A 265 9.97 19.10 -23.99
N GLU A 266 10.75 20.05 -23.47
CA GLU A 266 10.53 20.61 -22.13
C GLU A 266 9.21 21.39 -22.05
N VAL A 267 8.85 22.14 -23.10
CA VAL A 267 7.54 22.81 -23.19
C VAL A 267 6.39 21.79 -23.17
N MET A 268 6.54 20.64 -23.81
CA MET A 268 5.51 19.58 -23.75
C MET A 268 5.34 18.99 -22.34
N LYS A 269 6.37 19.02 -21.50
CA LYS A 269 6.33 18.47 -20.14
C LYS A 269 5.68 19.41 -19.13
N ILE A 270 5.52 20.70 -19.44
CA ILE A 270 4.87 21.70 -18.58
C ILE A 270 3.48 21.22 -18.15
N GLY A 271 3.17 21.24 -16.86
CA GLY A 271 1.88 20.78 -16.32
C GLY A 271 1.59 19.28 -16.45
N SER A 272 2.56 18.45 -16.86
CA SER A 272 2.43 16.98 -16.79
C SER A 272 2.62 16.52 -15.34
N ILE A 273 1.69 15.70 -14.85
CA ILE A 273 1.81 15.08 -13.52
C ILE A 273 2.96 14.08 -13.61
N GLN A 274 4.05 14.34 -12.88
CA GLN A 274 5.21 13.46 -12.74
C GLN A 274 4.93 12.36 -11.72
#